data_AF-A0A7J5NT28-F1
#
_entry.id   AF-A0A7J5NT28-F1
#
_cell.length_a   1.000
_cell.length_b   1.000
_cell.length_c   1.000
_cell.angle_alpha   90.00
_cell.angle_beta   90.00
_cell.angle_gamma   90.00
#
_symmetry.space_group_name_H-M   'P 1'
#
loop_
_entity.id
_entity.type
_entity.pdbx_description
1 polymer ?
#
loop_
_entity_poly.entity_id
_entity_poly.type
_entity_poly.pdbx_seq_one_letter_code
_entity_poly.pdbx_strand_id
1 'polypeptide(L)'
;GFVNYVKHIKNKSYFEVQVSKEVLPYYVELAQNFTSYSMTVAIALKSTFSQRFYELCCQYRNAGFFFYTVEKLREMFMLEKKYKRGCDFKRRVLDDPQKELRELYNAGQCDLYFEFEPKSYKGKEVTEYKFYVYTRQTEQQKLLEYESAKQAIIYITTTISRFSKSDKGYVKRVVNAVQLHPEIAVQVAQKIQKKFEQYIDKPAKQIGAIIRVCLMEDFGIE
;
A
#
# COMPACT_ATOMS: atom_id res chain seq x y z
N GLY A 1 -5.74 -37.27 14.76
CA GLY A 1 -6.24 -35.90 14.52
C GLY A 1 -5.17 -34.90 14.89
N PHE A 2 -5.33 -33.61 14.58
CA PHE A 2 -4.28 -32.60 14.84
C PHE A 2 -3.91 -32.46 16.32
N VAL A 3 -4.88 -32.64 17.23
CA VAL A 3 -4.66 -32.62 18.67
C VAL A 3 -4.75 -34.04 19.21
N ASN A 4 -3.74 -34.46 19.97
CA ASN A 4 -3.69 -35.75 20.64
C ASN A 4 -4.46 -35.71 21.96
N TYR A 5 -4.23 -34.68 22.78
CA TYR A 5 -5.00 -34.46 24.01
C TYR A 5 -5.00 -33.00 24.46
N VAL A 6 -5.97 -32.66 25.30
CA VAL A 6 -6.06 -31.41 26.04
C VAL A 6 -6.22 -31.73 27.53
N LYS A 7 -5.36 -31.18 28.38
CA LYS A 7 -5.38 -31.36 29.83
C LYS A 7 -5.57 -30.01 30.51
N HIS A 8 -6.68 -29.84 31.21
CA HIS A 8 -6.93 -28.64 32.02
C HIS A 8 -6.20 -28.75 33.36
N ILE A 9 -5.24 -27.85 33.63
CA ILE A 9 -4.54 -27.81 34.92
C ILE A 9 -5.25 -26.80 35.83
N LYS A 10 -6.25 -27.30 36.56
CA LYS A 10 -7.16 -26.51 37.41
C LYS A 10 -6.44 -25.54 38.37
N ASN A 11 -5.26 -25.90 38.87
CA ASN A 11 -4.53 -25.10 39.84
C ASN A 11 -3.75 -23.92 39.23
N LYS A 12 -3.67 -23.80 37.90
CA LYS A 12 -2.86 -22.78 37.22
C LYS A 12 -3.59 -22.02 36.11
N SER A 13 -4.90 -22.23 35.95
CA SER A 13 -5.74 -21.57 34.93
C SER A 13 -5.19 -21.62 33.50
N TYR A 14 -4.53 -22.72 33.12
CA TYR A 14 -4.11 -22.95 31.74
C TYR A 14 -4.37 -24.39 31.28
N PHE A 15 -4.41 -24.56 29.97
CA PHE A 15 -4.57 -25.86 29.28
C PHE A 15 -3.24 -26.30 28.71
N GLU A 16 -2.91 -27.57 28.88
CA GLU A 16 -1.82 -28.24 28.18
C GLU A 16 -2.39 -28.97 26.97
N VAL A 17 -1.86 -28.68 25.79
CA VAL A 17 -2.33 -29.25 24.52
C VAL A 17 -1.18 -29.97 23.85
N GLN A 18 -1.36 -31.25 23.52
CA GLN A 18 -0.40 -31.98 22.69
C GLN A 18 -0.91 -32.05 21.26
N VAL A 19 -0.06 -31.62 20.33
CA VAL A 19 -0.31 -31.69 18.88
C VAL A 19 0.34 -32.95 18.31
N SER A 20 -0.29 -33.56 17.31
CA SER A 20 0.22 -34.77 16.65
C SER A 20 1.57 -34.50 15.97
N LYS A 21 2.46 -35.50 15.95
CA LYS A 21 3.73 -35.42 15.20
C LYS A 21 3.51 -35.40 13.69
N GLU A 22 2.36 -35.89 13.21
CA GLU A 22 1.98 -35.85 11.80
C GLU A 22 1.87 -34.42 11.26
N VAL A 23 1.71 -33.43 12.14
CA VAL A 23 1.59 -32.02 11.77
C VAL A 23 2.97 -31.35 11.61
N LEU A 24 4.03 -31.95 12.16
CA LEU A 24 5.40 -31.40 12.15
C LEU A 24 5.94 -31.06 10.76
N PRO A 25 5.76 -31.90 9.72
CA PRO A 25 6.26 -31.58 8.37
C PRO A 25 5.70 -30.25 7.85
N TYR A 26 4.42 -29.96 8.10
CA TYR A 26 3.78 -28.71 7.69
C TYR A 26 4.30 -27.50 8.46
N TYR A 27 4.74 -27.67 9.71
CA TYR A 27 5.36 -26.59 10.49
C TYR A 27 6.77 -26.21 10.00
N VAL A 28 7.54 -27.19 9.51
CA VAL A 28 8.89 -26.94 8.98
C VAL A 28 8.83 -26.09 7.71
N GLU A 29 7.85 -26.35 6.85
CA GLU A 29 7.61 -25.56 5.64
C GLU A 29 7.12 -24.14 5.97
N LEU A 30 6.25 -24.01 6.99
CA LEU A 30 5.81 -22.71 7.52
C LEU A 30 6.96 -21.89 8.12
N ALA A 31 7.95 -22.52 8.77
CA ALA A 31 9.08 -21.81 9.35
C ALA A 31 9.91 -21.04 8.31
N GLN A 32 9.90 -21.50 7.05
CA GLN A 32 10.58 -20.82 5.94
C GLN A 32 9.71 -19.72 5.30
N ASN A 33 8.40 -19.91 5.22
CA ASN A 33 7.45 -18.99 4.57
C ASN A 33 6.22 -18.74 5.44
N PHE A 34 6.36 -17.93 6.50
CA PHE A 34 5.25 -17.59 7.38
C PHE A 34 4.69 -16.18 7.09
N THR A 35 3.39 -16.04 7.28
CA THR A 35 2.71 -14.74 7.34
C THR A 35 2.52 -14.36 8.80
N SER A 36 3.12 -13.24 9.22
CA SER A 36 2.91 -12.69 10.56
C SER A 36 1.72 -11.73 10.57
N TYR A 37 0.78 -11.94 11.50
CA TYR A 37 -0.38 -11.07 11.69
C TYR A 37 -0.77 -10.97 13.16
N SER A 38 -1.54 -9.93 13.52
CA SER A 38 -1.93 -9.69 14.90
C SER A 38 -3.03 -10.64 15.33
N MET A 39 -2.76 -11.46 16.34
CA MET A 39 -3.78 -12.33 16.96
C MET A 39 -4.93 -11.50 17.53
N THR A 40 -4.65 -10.34 18.12
CA THR A 40 -5.68 -9.44 18.66
C THR A 40 -6.65 -8.98 17.58
N VAL A 41 -6.15 -8.63 16.40
CA VAL A 41 -6.98 -8.26 15.24
C VAL A 41 -7.78 -9.46 14.75
N ALA A 42 -7.13 -10.61 14.59
CA ALA A 42 -7.78 -11.84 14.13
C ALA A 42 -8.94 -12.25 15.05
N ILE A 43 -8.77 -12.12 16.37
CA ILE A 43 -9.83 -12.42 17.36
C ILE A 43 -10.93 -11.34 17.37
N ALA A 44 -10.60 -10.08 17.10
CA ALA A 44 -11.60 -8.99 17.07
C ALA A 44 -12.57 -9.10 15.89
N LEU A 45 -12.14 -9.72 14.79
CA LEU A 45 -12.95 -9.95 13.59
C LEU A 45 -14.03 -11.01 13.86
N LYS A 46 -15.29 -10.65 13.60
CA LYS A 46 -16.45 -11.51 13.86
C LYS A 46 -16.74 -12.46 12.71
N SER A 47 -16.53 -12.02 11.47
CA SER A 47 -16.73 -12.87 10.30
C SER A 47 -15.48 -13.70 10.01
N THR A 48 -15.71 -14.99 9.77
CA THR A 48 -14.65 -15.92 9.31
C THR A 48 -14.02 -15.46 8.01
N PHE A 49 -14.79 -14.82 7.12
CA PHE A 49 -14.24 -14.30 5.86
C PHE A 49 -13.35 -13.08 6.09
N SER A 50 -13.69 -12.23 7.07
CA SER A 50 -12.84 -11.11 7.45
C SER A 50 -11.53 -11.57 8.04
N GLN A 51 -11.53 -12.62 8.86
CA GLN A 51 -10.31 -13.27 9.34
C GLN A 51 -9.45 -13.78 8.18
N ARG A 52 -10.06 -14.48 7.21
CA ARG A 52 -9.34 -14.96 6.02
C ARG A 52 -8.78 -13.84 5.15
N PHE A 53 -9.55 -12.78 4.91
CA PHE A 53 -9.06 -11.62 4.17
C PHE A 53 -7.96 -10.89 4.92
N TYR A 54 -8.04 -10.81 6.25
CA TYR A 54 -6.96 -10.24 7.06
C TYR A 54 -5.66 -11.04 6.89
N GLU A 55 -5.73 -12.37 6.94
CA GLU A 55 -4.59 -13.26 6.68
C GLU A 55 -3.98 -13.01 5.28
N LEU A 56 -4.82 -12.96 4.24
CA LEU A 56 -4.37 -12.65 2.87
C LEU A 56 -3.75 -11.26 2.76
N CYS A 57 -4.37 -10.24 3.37
CA CYS A 57 -3.83 -8.88 3.35
C CYS A 57 -2.48 -8.80 4.06
N CYS A 58 -2.28 -9.56 5.14
CA CYS A 58 -0.98 -9.64 5.81
C CYS A 58 0.07 -10.32 4.92
N GLN A 59 -0.29 -11.38 4.21
CA GLN A 59 0.60 -12.07 3.28
C GLN A 59 1.06 -11.14 2.14
N TYR A 60 0.13 -10.36 1.59
CA TYR A 60 0.39 -9.45 0.47
C TYR A 60 0.67 -8.01 0.91
N ARG A 61 0.96 -7.77 2.19
CA ARG A 61 1.16 -6.43 2.77
C ARG A 61 2.19 -5.61 2.00
N ASN A 62 3.32 -6.23 1.67
CA ASN A 62 4.43 -5.54 0.98
C ASN A 62 4.16 -5.35 -0.51
N ALA A 63 3.45 -6.31 -1.15
CA ALA A 63 3.08 -6.20 -2.56
C ALA A 63 2.00 -5.12 -2.78
N GLY A 64 1.14 -4.91 -1.78
CA GLY A 64 0.07 -3.92 -1.83
C GLY A 64 -1.13 -4.34 -2.69
N PHE A 65 -1.07 -5.48 -3.37
CA PHE A 65 -2.21 -6.04 -4.12
C PHE A 65 -2.06 -7.54 -4.35
N PHE A 66 -3.18 -8.19 -4.67
CA PHE A 66 -3.25 -9.58 -5.12
C PHE A 66 -4.49 -9.81 -5.99
N PHE A 67 -4.57 -10.94 -6.67
CA PHE A 67 -5.72 -11.31 -7.51
C PHE A 67 -6.07 -12.78 -7.30
N TYR A 68 -7.37 -13.06 -7.31
CA TYR A 68 -7.88 -14.42 -7.24
C TYR A 68 -9.12 -14.56 -8.11
N THR A 69 -9.28 -15.75 -8.69
CA THR A 69 -10.53 -16.13 -9.34
C THR A 69 -11.62 -16.39 -8.31
N VAL A 70 -12.88 -16.26 -8.71
CA VAL A 70 -14.03 -16.57 -7.86
C VAL A 70 -13.99 -18.03 -7.43
N GLU A 71 -13.62 -18.94 -8.32
CA GLU A 71 -13.46 -20.36 -8.04
C GLU A 71 -12.39 -20.59 -6.97
N LYS A 72 -11.24 -19.90 -7.07
CA LYS A 72 -10.15 -20.07 -6.12
C LYS A 72 -10.53 -19.56 -4.72
N LEU A 73 -11.20 -18.41 -4.64
CA LEU A 73 -11.73 -17.91 -3.37
C LEU A 73 -12.75 -18.86 -2.75
N ARG A 74 -13.61 -19.48 -3.57
CA ARG A 74 -14.58 -20.47 -3.10
C ARG A 74 -13.91 -21.71 -2.52
N GLU A 75 -12.88 -22.22 -3.18
CA GLU A 75 -12.09 -23.35 -2.69
C GLU A 75 -11.38 -22.99 -1.37
N MET A 76 -10.63 -21.87 -1.36
CA MET A 76 -9.85 -21.45 -0.19
C MET A 76 -10.72 -21.21 1.04
N PHE A 77 -11.95 -20.71 0.86
CA PHE A 77 -12.86 -20.41 1.98
C PHE A 77 -13.91 -21.50 2.22
N MET A 78 -13.77 -22.67 1.58
CA MET A 78 -14.66 -23.84 1.73
C MET A 78 -16.14 -23.49 1.48
N LEU A 79 -16.40 -22.83 0.34
CA LEU A 79 -17.69 -22.29 -0.08
C LEU A 79 -18.31 -23.05 -1.25
N GLU A 80 -17.88 -24.28 -1.53
CA GLU A 80 -18.28 -25.06 -2.71
C GLU A 80 -19.80 -25.23 -2.80
N LYS A 81 -20.48 -25.30 -1.64
CA LYS A 81 -21.94 -25.45 -1.55
C LYS A 81 -22.69 -24.17 -1.15
N LYS A 82 -21.98 -23.07 -0.87
CA LYS A 82 -22.56 -21.83 -0.31
C LYS A 82 -22.53 -20.68 -1.31
N TYR A 83 -23.46 -19.73 -1.14
CA TYR A 83 -23.54 -18.50 -1.95
C TYR A 83 -23.49 -18.75 -3.46
N LYS A 84 -24.34 -19.65 -3.98
CA LYS A 84 -24.34 -20.03 -5.40
C LYS A 84 -24.55 -18.84 -6.34
N ARG A 85 -25.33 -17.84 -5.90
CA ARG A 85 -25.55 -16.61 -6.66
C ARG A 85 -24.36 -15.66 -6.48
N GLY A 86 -23.86 -15.11 -7.58
CA GLY A 86 -22.74 -14.16 -7.55
C GLY A 86 -22.99 -12.93 -6.67
N CYS A 87 -24.23 -12.42 -6.61
CA CYS A 87 -24.59 -11.30 -5.74
C CYS A 87 -24.47 -11.64 -4.25
N ASP A 88 -24.86 -12.86 -3.84
CA ASP A 88 -24.70 -13.30 -2.46
C ASP A 88 -23.23 -13.55 -2.11
N PHE A 89 -22.44 -14.09 -3.05
CA PHE A 89 -21.00 -14.24 -2.88
C PHE A 89 -20.34 -12.89 -2.68
N LYS A 90 -20.58 -11.92 -3.58
CA LYS A 90 -20.00 -10.58 -3.46
C LYS A 90 -20.38 -9.94 -2.12
N ARG A 91 -21.66 -9.94 -1.77
CA ARG A 91 -22.14 -9.32 -0.53
C ARG A 91 -21.52 -9.95 0.72
N ARG A 92 -21.60 -11.29 0.85
CA ARG A 92 -21.23 -11.98 2.10
C ARG A 92 -19.75 -12.27 2.23
N VAL A 93 -19.08 -12.52 1.10
CA VAL A 93 -17.69 -12.97 1.09
C VAL A 93 -16.75 -11.79 0.83
N LEU A 94 -17.18 -10.74 0.14
CA LEU A 94 -16.29 -9.62 -0.21
C LEU A 94 -16.70 -8.32 0.50
N ASP A 95 -17.94 -7.86 0.32
CA ASP A 95 -18.42 -6.56 0.84
C ASP A 95 -18.46 -6.55 2.38
N ASP A 96 -19.06 -7.58 3.00
CA ASP A 96 -19.14 -7.70 4.46
C ASP A 96 -17.73 -7.69 5.10
N PRO A 97 -16.74 -8.48 4.62
CA PRO A 97 -15.36 -8.42 5.11
C PRO A 97 -14.60 -7.13 4.86
N GLN A 98 -14.77 -6.53 3.68
CA GLN A 98 -14.19 -5.24 3.34
C GLN A 98 -14.64 -4.18 4.34
N LYS A 99 -15.95 -4.12 4.59
CA LYS A 99 -16.55 -3.18 5.53
C LYS A 99 -16.03 -3.38 6.96
N GLU A 100 -16.03 -4.62 7.46
CA GLU A 100 -15.59 -4.92 8.82
C GLU A 100 -14.11 -4.56 9.05
N LEU A 101 -13.22 -4.92 8.10
CA LEU A 101 -11.82 -4.55 8.19
C LEU A 101 -11.62 -3.04 8.12
N ARG A 102 -12.39 -2.34 7.28
CA ARG A 102 -12.36 -0.87 7.21
C ARG A 102 -12.81 -0.23 8.51
N GLU A 103 -13.82 -0.77 9.18
CA GLU A 103 -14.30 -0.29 10.48
C GLU A 103 -13.23 -0.44 11.58
N LEU A 104 -12.61 -1.62 11.69
CA LEU A 104 -11.51 -1.84 12.65
C LEU A 104 -10.30 -0.97 12.33
N TYR A 105 -9.99 -0.78 11.04
CA TYR A 105 -8.95 0.14 10.60
C TYR A 105 -9.23 1.55 11.10
N ASN A 106 -10.42 2.09 10.81
CA ASN A 106 -10.81 3.44 11.21
C ASN A 106 -10.81 3.60 12.75
N ALA A 107 -11.19 2.56 13.48
CA ALA A 107 -11.15 2.53 14.96
C ALA A 107 -9.73 2.42 15.55
N GLY A 108 -8.68 2.30 14.72
CA GLY A 108 -7.30 2.16 15.19
C GLY A 108 -6.97 0.76 15.73
N GLN A 109 -7.86 -0.20 15.54
CA GLN A 109 -7.69 -1.57 16.03
C GLN A 109 -6.99 -2.47 15.02
N CYS A 110 -7.09 -2.15 13.73
CA CYS A 110 -6.36 -2.80 12.64
C CYS A 110 -5.42 -1.79 11.95
N ASP A 111 -4.27 -2.26 11.49
CA ASP A 111 -3.25 -1.45 10.80
C ASP A 111 -3.40 -1.48 9.26
N LEU A 112 -4.32 -2.31 8.75
CA LEU A 112 -4.60 -2.44 7.33
C LEU A 112 -6.08 -2.66 7.02
N TYR A 113 -6.45 -2.39 5.78
CA TYR A 113 -7.73 -2.77 5.19
C TYR A 113 -7.51 -3.08 3.70
N PHE A 114 -8.56 -3.53 3.02
CA PHE A 114 -8.50 -3.76 1.58
C PHE A 114 -9.66 -3.10 0.85
N GLU A 115 -9.44 -2.83 -0.43
CA GLU A 115 -10.47 -2.51 -1.41
C GLU A 115 -10.37 -3.53 -2.55
N PHE A 116 -11.43 -3.70 -3.34
CA PHE A 116 -11.38 -4.63 -4.46
C PHE A 116 -12.19 -4.15 -5.66
N GLU A 117 -11.81 -4.64 -6.84
CA GLU A 117 -12.53 -4.40 -8.08
C GLU A 117 -12.57 -5.66 -8.95
N PRO A 118 -13.60 -5.81 -9.80
CA PRO A 118 -13.60 -6.86 -10.82
C PRO A 118 -12.44 -6.69 -11.80
N LYS A 119 -11.69 -7.75 -12.05
CA LYS A 119 -10.55 -7.78 -12.98
C LYS A 119 -10.88 -8.44 -14.31
N SER A 120 -11.70 -9.49 -14.31
CA SER A 120 -12.07 -10.23 -15.51
C SER A 120 -13.52 -10.71 -15.46
N TYR A 121 -14.09 -10.92 -16.64
CA TYR A 121 -15.49 -11.27 -16.82
C TYR A 121 -15.65 -12.42 -17.82
N LYS A 122 -16.71 -13.21 -17.63
CA LYS A 122 -17.25 -14.14 -18.62
C LYS A 122 -18.69 -13.72 -18.92
N GLY A 123 -18.88 -13.01 -20.03
CA GLY A 123 -20.14 -12.31 -20.30
C GLY A 123 -20.37 -11.21 -19.25
N LYS A 124 -21.47 -11.30 -18.49
CA LYS A 124 -21.79 -10.36 -17.39
C LYS A 124 -21.29 -10.82 -16.02
N GLU A 125 -20.77 -12.04 -15.92
CA GLU A 125 -20.34 -12.62 -14.65
C GLU A 125 -18.86 -12.29 -14.39
N VAL A 126 -18.54 -11.84 -13.18
CA VAL A 126 -17.15 -11.58 -12.76
C VAL A 126 -16.48 -12.92 -12.46
N THR A 127 -15.33 -13.17 -13.09
CA THR A 127 -14.54 -14.40 -12.88
C THR A 127 -13.32 -14.18 -12.00
N GLU A 128 -12.81 -12.95 -11.94
CA GLU A 128 -11.61 -12.62 -11.18
C GLU A 128 -11.76 -11.27 -10.49
N TYR A 129 -11.24 -11.17 -9.27
CA TYR A 129 -11.15 -9.92 -8.52
C TYR A 129 -9.69 -9.54 -8.29
N LYS A 130 -9.42 -8.23 -8.34
CA LYS A 130 -8.16 -7.64 -7.89
C LYS A 130 -8.41 -6.96 -6.55
N PHE A 131 -7.53 -7.22 -5.60
CA PHE A 131 -7.58 -6.71 -4.24
C PHE A 131 -6.39 -5.77 -4.02
N TYR A 132 -6.66 -4.62 -3.43
CA TYR A 132 -5.69 -3.60 -3.06
C TYR A 132 -5.58 -3.57 -1.54
N VAL A 133 -4.36 -3.69 -1.02
CA VAL A 133 -4.06 -3.68 0.41
C VAL A 133 -3.54 -2.31 0.78
N TYR A 134 -4.18 -1.68 1.76
CA TYR A 134 -3.79 -0.38 2.29
C TYR A 134 -3.35 -0.55 3.73
N THR A 135 -2.19 0.00 4.07
CA THR A 135 -1.65 -0.02 5.43
C THR A 135 -1.45 1.41 5.92
N ARG A 136 -1.51 1.62 7.24
CA ARG A 136 -1.22 2.93 7.85
C ARG A 136 0.15 3.47 7.42
N GLN A 137 1.14 2.59 7.36
CA GLN A 137 2.51 2.95 6.97
C GLN A 137 2.56 3.42 5.52
N THR A 138 1.99 2.67 4.58
CA THR A 138 2.00 3.03 3.16
C THR A 138 1.19 4.29 2.89
N GLU A 139 0.08 4.50 3.59
CA GLU A 139 -0.70 5.74 3.47
C GLU A 139 0.06 6.95 4.00
N GLN A 140 0.68 6.85 5.18
CA GLN A 140 1.51 7.93 5.74
C GLN A 140 2.69 8.25 4.83
N GLN A 141 3.36 7.24 4.27
CA GLN A 141 4.45 7.44 3.33
C GLN A 141 3.98 8.18 2.07
N LYS A 142 2.85 7.79 1.48
CA LYS A 142 2.27 8.49 0.32
C LYS A 142 1.92 9.94 0.63
N LEU A 143 1.40 10.23 1.83
CA LEU A 143 1.13 11.60 2.27
C LEU A 143 2.43 12.41 2.38
N LEU A 144 3.46 11.86 3.01
CA LEU A 144 4.77 12.51 3.13
C LEU A 144 5.42 12.77 1.77
N GLU A 145 5.34 11.82 0.84
CA GLU A 145 5.81 11.96 -0.54
C GLU A 145 5.06 13.09 -1.26
N TYR A 146 3.74 13.13 -1.12
CA TYR A 146 2.91 14.20 -1.70
C TYR A 146 3.24 15.58 -1.12
N GLU A 147 3.38 15.69 0.20
CA GLU A 147 3.76 16.95 0.86
C GLU A 147 5.16 17.41 0.44
N SER A 148 6.11 16.48 0.34
CA SER A 148 7.48 16.75 -0.13
C SER A 148 7.49 17.24 -1.57
N ALA A 149 6.74 16.59 -2.47
CA ALA A 149 6.61 17.02 -3.86
C ALA A 149 5.98 18.41 -3.95
N LYS A 150 4.93 18.68 -3.17
CA LYS A 150 4.28 20.00 -3.11
C LYS A 150 5.26 21.09 -2.64
N GLN A 151 6.02 20.84 -1.57
CA GLN A 151 7.04 21.78 -1.08
C GLN A 151 8.13 22.02 -2.13
N ALA A 152 8.59 20.97 -2.80
CA ALA A 152 9.57 21.07 -3.88
C ALA A 152 9.06 21.94 -5.04
N ILE A 153 7.81 21.73 -5.49
CA ILE A 153 7.19 22.55 -6.55
C ILE A 153 7.12 24.03 -6.14
N ILE A 154 6.73 24.32 -4.90
CA ILE A 154 6.70 25.70 -4.39
C ILE A 154 8.11 26.30 -4.42
N TYR A 155 9.11 25.59 -3.89
CA TYR A 155 10.50 26.04 -3.88
C TYR A 155 11.01 26.32 -5.30
N ILE A 156 10.79 25.40 -6.25
CA ILE A 156 11.20 25.55 -7.65
C ILE A 156 10.52 26.78 -8.26
N THR A 157 9.21 26.92 -8.08
CA THR A 157 8.42 28.03 -8.65
C THR A 157 8.91 29.38 -8.15
N THR A 158 9.10 29.53 -6.84
CA THR A 158 9.61 30.77 -6.22
C THR A 158 11.04 31.07 -6.67
N THR A 159 11.89 30.06 -6.75
CA THR A 159 13.29 30.19 -7.14
C THR A 159 13.44 30.58 -8.61
N ILE A 160 12.80 29.85 -9.51
CA ILE A 160 12.89 30.13 -10.95
C ILE A 160 12.27 31.48 -11.29
N SER A 161 11.18 31.87 -10.62
CA SER A 161 10.59 33.20 -10.78
C SER A 161 11.54 34.33 -10.34
N ARG A 162 12.37 34.09 -9.32
CA ARG A 162 13.37 35.07 -8.84
C ARG A 162 14.51 35.26 -9.83
N PHE A 163 15.05 34.17 -10.38
CA PHE A 163 16.26 34.21 -11.23
C PHE A 163 15.96 34.42 -12.72
N SER A 164 14.76 34.04 -13.18
CA SER A 164 14.33 34.13 -14.58
C SER A 164 13.15 35.08 -14.77
N LYS A 165 13.02 36.11 -13.93
CA LYS A 165 11.90 37.08 -13.93
C LYS A 165 11.64 37.69 -15.32
N SER A 166 12.68 37.88 -16.12
CA SER A 166 12.59 38.45 -17.47
C SER A 166 12.02 37.47 -18.51
N ASP A 167 12.13 36.15 -18.28
CA ASP A 167 11.70 35.09 -19.20
C ASP A 167 10.47 34.36 -18.62
N LYS A 168 9.31 35.04 -18.65
CA LYS A 168 8.05 34.50 -18.12
C LYS A 168 7.61 33.21 -18.82
N GLY A 169 7.97 33.05 -20.10
CA GLY A 169 7.69 31.85 -20.89
C GLY A 169 8.43 30.64 -20.34
N TYR A 170 9.72 30.79 -20.06
CA TYR A 170 10.54 29.76 -19.41
C TYR A 170 10.00 29.39 -18.02
N VAL A 171 9.71 30.38 -17.16
CA VAL A 171 9.15 30.12 -15.82
C VAL A 171 7.88 29.25 -15.93
N LYS A 172 6.97 29.58 -16.86
CA LYS A 172 5.73 28.81 -17.06
C LYS A 172 6.00 27.38 -17.52
N ARG A 173 6.98 27.15 -18.40
CA ARG A 173 7.35 25.80 -18.86
C ARG A 173 7.92 24.95 -17.73
N VAL A 174 8.83 25.51 -16.93
CA VAL A 174 9.41 24.81 -15.78
C VAL A 174 8.32 24.46 -14.76
N VAL A 175 7.45 25.41 -14.41
CA VAL A 175 6.33 25.18 -13.47
C VAL A 175 5.39 24.10 -13.99
N ASN A 176 5.01 24.15 -15.27
CA ASN A 176 4.15 23.12 -15.87
C ASN A 176 4.83 21.75 -15.86
N ALA A 177 6.12 21.66 -16.17
CA ALA A 177 6.85 20.39 -16.20
C ALA A 177 6.84 19.70 -14.82
N VAL A 178 7.12 20.43 -13.75
CA VAL A 178 7.13 19.86 -12.38
C VAL A 178 5.74 19.63 -11.80
N GLN A 179 4.71 20.31 -12.30
CA GLN A 179 3.31 20.07 -11.93
C GLN A 179 2.73 18.84 -12.62
N LEU A 180 3.09 18.61 -13.89
CA LEU A 180 2.67 17.43 -14.65
C LEU A 180 3.39 16.16 -14.18
N HIS A 181 4.61 16.32 -13.65
CA HIS A 181 5.44 15.23 -13.13
C HIS A 181 5.89 15.51 -11.68
N PRO A 182 4.99 15.45 -10.67
CA PRO A 182 5.37 15.67 -9.28
C PRO A 182 6.45 14.71 -8.76
N GLU A 183 6.57 13.52 -9.36
CA GLU A 183 7.54 12.48 -9.02
C GLU A 183 9.00 12.94 -9.17
N ILE A 184 9.29 13.85 -10.12
CA ILE A 184 10.65 14.39 -10.33
C ILE A 184 10.89 15.68 -9.54
N ALA A 185 9.84 16.32 -8.99
CA ALA A 185 9.95 17.65 -8.39
C ALA A 185 10.96 17.69 -7.23
N VAL A 186 11.01 16.65 -6.39
CA VAL A 186 11.96 16.58 -5.27
C VAL A 186 13.41 16.55 -5.76
N GLN A 187 13.70 15.77 -6.81
CA GLN A 187 15.05 15.67 -7.38
C GLN A 187 15.49 16.98 -8.01
N VAL A 188 14.57 17.65 -8.72
CA VAL A 188 14.80 18.97 -9.30
C VAL A 188 15.12 19.99 -8.20
N ALA A 189 14.33 20.04 -7.13
CA ALA A 189 14.54 20.96 -6.01
C ALA A 189 15.90 20.73 -5.33
N GLN A 190 16.27 19.48 -5.05
CA GLN A 190 17.56 19.11 -4.49
C GLN A 190 18.72 19.53 -5.40
N LYS A 191 18.58 19.32 -6.72
CA LYS A 191 19.62 19.72 -7.68
C LYS A 191 19.81 21.23 -7.70
N ILE A 192 18.72 21.99 -7.73
CA ILE A 192 18.75 23.45 -7.64
C ILE A 192 19.42 23.89 -6.33
N GLN A 193 19.03 23.33 -5.19
CA GLN A 193 19.62 23.64 -3.88
C GLN A 193 21.13 23.37 -3.85
N LYS A 194 21.58 22.21 -4.33
CA LYS A 194 23.00 21.86 -4.41
C LYS A 194 23.79 22.85 -5.27
N LYS A 195 23.20 23.33 -6.37
CA LYS A 195 23.82 24.37 -7.21
C LYS A 195 23.88 25.72 -6.51
N PHE A 196 22.87 26.08 -5.71
CA PHE A 196 22.96 27.29 -4.87
C PHE A 196 24.10 27.22 -3.87
N GLU A 197 24.21 26.11 -3.14
CA GLU A 197 25.27 25.91 -2.15
C GLU A 197 26.66 25.96 -2.82
N GLN A 198 26.80 25.35 -4.01
CA GLN A 198 28.06 25.32 -4.75
C GLN A 198 28.49 26.69 -5.30
N TYR A 199 27.55 27.56 -5.65
CA TYR A 199 27.82 28.82 -6.34
C TYR A 199 27.33 30.05 -5.57
N ILE A 200 27.23 29.95 -4.24
CA ILE A 200 26.66 30.98 -3.38
C ILE A 200 27.38 32.34 -3.51
N ASP A 201 28.68 32.33 -3.80
CA ASP A 201 29.52 33.52 -3.97
C ASP A 201 29.43 34.16 -5.36
N LYS A 202 28.68 33.56 -6.30
CA LYS A 202 28.57 34.05 -7.68
C LYS A 202 27.46 35.10 -7.81
N PRO A 203 27.56 36.02 -8.80
CA PRO A 203 26.47 36.95 -9.09
C PRO A 203 25.17 36.21 -9.46
N ALA A 204 24.03 36.73 -9.01
CA ALA A 204 22.71 36.13 -9.20
C ALA A 204 22.41 35.76 -10.67
N LYS A 205 22.87 36.58 -11.64
CA LYS A 205 22.69 36.32 -13.07
C LYS A 205 23.41 35.05 -13.55
N GLN A 206 24.61 34.78 -13.03
CA GLN A 206 25.36 33.56 -13.35
C GLN A 206 24.69 32.33 -12.72
N ILE A 207 24.20 32.46 -11.48
CA ILE A 207 23.47 31.39 -10.80
C ILE A 207 22.21 31.00 -11.58
N GLY A 208 21.44 31.99 -12.06
CA GLY A 208 20.26 31.73 -12.90
C GLY A 208 20.60 30.99 -14.21
N ALA A 209 21.71 31.33 -14.87
CA ALA A 209 22.16 30.63 -16.07
C ALA A 209 22.59 29.19 -15.77
N ILE A 210 23.31 28.96 -14.66
CA ILE A 210 23.73 27.62 -14.22
C ILE A 210 22.51 26.73 -13.94
N ILE A 211 21.50 27.26 -13.24
CA ILE A 211 20.26 26.53 -12.95
C ILE A 211 19.54 26.16 -14.26
N ARG A 212 19.47 27.09 -15.22
CA ARG A 212 18.82 26.82 -16.51
C ARG A 212 19.48 25.68 -17.28
N VAL A 213 20.81 25.70 -17.38
CA VAL A 213 21.57 24.61 -18.03
C VAL A 213 21.34 23.28 -17.31
N CYS A 214 21.38 23.29 -15.98
CA CYS A 214 21.14 22.10 -15.17
C CYS A 214 19.75 21.49 -15.39
N LEU A 215 18.71 22.33 -15.46
CA LEU A 215 17.35 21.88 -15.71
C LEU A 215 17.16 21.30 -17.12
N MET A 216 17.89 21.84 -18.09
CA MET A 216 17.88 21.34 -19.47
C MET A 216 18.62 19.99 -19.58
N GLU A 217 19.86 19.91 -19.07
CA GLU A 217 20.70 18.70 -19.21
C GLU A 217 20.18 17.51 -18.41
N ASP A 218 19.77 17.74 -17.15
CA ASP A 218 19.41 16.65 -16.24
C ASP A 218 17.93 16.25 -16.33
N PHE A 219 17.05 17.18 -16.75
CA PHE A 219 15.59 16.98 -16.69
C PHE A 219 14.88 17.32 -18.01
N GLY A 220 15.59 17.78 -19.05
CA GLY A 220 14.99 18.10 -20.35
C GLY A 220 14.05 19.30 -20.36
N ILE A 221 14.18 20.22 -19.39
CA ILE A 221 13.29 21.38 -19.24
C ILE A 221 13.91 22.62 -19.90
N GLU A 222 13.46 22.96 -21.11
CA GLU A 222 13.92 24.10 -21.93
C GLU A 222 13.15 25.41 -21.76
#